data_AF-A0A135WJM8-F1
#
_entry.id   AF-A0A135WJM8-F1
#
_cell.length_a   1.000
_cell.length_b   1.000
_cell.length_c   1.000
_cell.angle_alpha   90.00
_cell.angle_beta   90.00
_cell.angle_gamma   90.00
#
_symmetry.space_group_name_H-M   'P 1'
#
loop_
_entity.id
_entity.type
_entity.pdbx_description
1 polymer ?
#
loop_
_entity_poly.entity_id
_entity_poly.type
_entity_poly.pdbx_seq_one_letter_code
_entity_poly.pdbx_strand_id
1 'polypeptide(L)'
;MENLVNKILLLLFILFSVITFSQETYLWKVASKNGKHISYFFGTMHMAGETFYNQYPVIDHSLKTSDMVITESEIKKDQVIEEFNSRPDSNDLESELSAEDYARLQNVFKKSGINLKKLRRDEIVKMMQLRIWKSVCDGTDKYMLDGYIQKMGEENGKKLMYLETSKMQQDYLDQAKGPKFKSGTAVIKGTLNRFEKAMSSNDKKCKGMQNDYLQLKDKYIFDKSCESLSKGDQIIVTERNGKWMEILPDLIEKNNIFLAVGLGHFSYTCGLIEKFKSLGYSVEPVPMKL
;
A
#
# COMPACT_ATOMS: atom_id res chain seq x y z
N MET A 1 6.05 41.77 42.41
CA MET A 1 6.42 40.34 42.22
C MET A 1 5.36 39.56 41.43
N GLU A 2 4.06 39.81 41.64
CA GLU A 2 2.98 39.13 40.91
C GLU A 2 3.05 39.26 39.37
N ASN A 3 3.42 40.45 38.85
CA ASN A 3 3.57 40.66 37.41
C ASN A 3 4.77 39.92 36.77
N LEU A 4 5.75 39.50 37.56
CA LEU A 4 6.89 38.72 37.07
C LEU A 4 6.55 37.23 37.04
N VAL A 5 5.81 36.75 38.06
CA VAL A 5 5.32 35.38 38.16
C VAL A 5 4.31 35.07 37.04
N ASN A 6 3.38 35.98 36.74
CA ASN A 6 2.40 35.80 35.65
C ASN A 6 3.05 35.83 34.25
N LYS A 7 4.14 36.59 34.05
CA LYS A 7 4.90 36.58 32.79
C LYS A 7 5.72 35.30 32.62
N ILE A 8 6.29 34.75 33.70
CA ILE A 8 7.01 33.48 33.69
C ILE A 8 6.05 32.31 33.42
N LEU A 9 4.84 32.32 33.99
CA LEU A 9 3.79 31.33 33.72
C LEU A 9 3.30 31.39 32.26
N LEU A 10 3.15 32.58 31.67
CA LEU A 10 2.81 32.71 30.24
C LEU A 10 3.92 32.20 29.32
N LEU A 11 5.20 32.44 29.67
CA LEU A 11 6.36 31.94 28.93
C LEU A 11 6.51 30.41 29.03
N LEU A 12 6.19 29.82 30.19
CA LEU A 12 6.18 28.36 30.38
C LEU A 12 5.03 27.69 29.63
N PHE A 13 3.88 28.36 29.43
CA PHE A 13 2.77 27.83 28.65
C PHE A 13 3.05 27.84 27.13
N ILE A 14 3.84 28.80 26.64
CA ILE A 14 4.25 28.87 25.22
C ILE A 14 5.36 27.87 24.89
N LEU A 15 6.21 27.49 25.86
CA LEU A 15 7.27 26.49 25.64
C LEU A 15 6.80 25.04 25.56
N PHE A 16 5.53 24.74 25.87
CA PHE A 16 4.99 23.37 25.79
C PHE A 16 4.36 23.02 24.44
N SER A 17 4.42 23.92 23.47
CA SER A 17 3.79 23.73 22.16
C SER A 17 4.73 24.15 21.05
N VAL A 18 5.71 23.31 20.72
CA VAL A 18 5.86 22.70 19.39
C VAL A 18 6.93 21.58 19.50
N ILE A 19 6.57 20.38 19.96
CA ILE A 19 7.34 19.21 19.54
C ILE A 19 6.85 18.92 18.12
N THR A 20 7.52 19.50 17.12
CA THR A 20 7.36 19.05 15.73
C THR A 20 7.93 17.64 15.67
N PHE A 21 7.11 16.64 15.98
CA PHE A 21 7.42 15.28 15.59
C PHE A 21 7.51 15.28 14.07
N SER A 22 8.69 15.01 13.55
CA SER A 22 8.83 14.51 12.18
C SER A 22 7.78 13.41 11.99
N GLN A 23 6.93 13.51 10.96
CA GLN A 23 5.88 12.53 10.66
C GLN A 23 6.52 11.22 10.18
N GLU A 24 7.22 10.52 11.07
CA GLU A 24 7.74 9.17 10.85
C GLU A 24 6.65 8.15 11.17
N THR A 25 5.49 8.31 10.53
CA THR A 25 4.37 7.40 10.72
C THR A 25 3.60 7.12 9.45
N TYR A 26 3.21 5.86 9.31
CA TYR A 26 2.24 5.39 8.33
C TYR A 26 0.90 5.03 8.98
N LEU A 27 0.72 5.34 10.26
CA LEU A 27 -0.49 5.05 11.03
C LEU A 27 -1.12 6.34 11.54
N TRP A 28 -2.40 6.51 11.24
CA TRP A 28 -3.18 7.67 11.63
C TRP A 28 -4.39 7.25 12.44
N LYS A 29 -4.66 7.93 13.54
CA LYS A 29 -5.88 7.77 14.33
C LYS A 29 -6.94 8.73 13.79
N VAL A 30 -8.13 8.22 13.53
CA VAL A 30 -9.29 8.97 13.03
C VAL A 30 -10.44 8.78 14.00
N ALA A 31 -10.81 9.83 14.73
CA ALA A 31 -11.96 9.80 15.63
C ALA A 31 -13.22 10.28 14.91
N SER A 32 -14.30 9.52 15.04
CA SER A 32 -15.66 9.94 14.67
C SER A 32 -16.02 11.31 15.27
N LYS A 33 -16.91 12.06 14.63
CA LYS A 33 -17.23 13.43 15.05
C LYS A 33 -17.83 13.51 16.45
N ASN A 34 -18.53 12.45 16.87
CA ASN A 34 -19.10 12.31 18.20
C ASN A 34 -18.11 11.73 19.24
N GLY A 35 -16.89 11.36 18.81
CA GLY A 35 -15.83 10.81 19.66
C GLY A 35 -16.05 9.38 20.16
N LYS A 36 -17.13 8.69 19.76
CA LYS A 36 -17.48 7.35 20.26
C LYS A 36 -16.70 6.23 19.59
N HIS A 37 -16.30 6.44 18.35
CA HIS A 37 -15.55 5.48 17.55
C HIS A 37 -14.17 6.02 17.20
N ILE A 38 -13.16 5.15 17.35
CA ILE A 38 -11.77 5.39 17.03
C ILE A 38 -11.35 4.41 15.94
N SER A 39 -10.98 4.94 14.78
CA SER A 39 -10.47 4.18 13.66
C SER A 39 -8.99 4.47 13.46
N TYR A 40 -8.30 3.56 12.76
CA TYR A 40 -6.89 3.65 12.43
C TYR A 40 -6.69 3.46 10.93
N PHE A 41 -6.03 4.40 10.29
CA PHE A 41 -5.68 4.36 8.86
C PHE A 41 -4.20 4.05 8.74
N PHE A 42 -3.89 2.90 8.19
CA PHE A 42 -2.54 2.39 8.00
C PHE A 42 -2.17 2.41 6.51
N GLY A 43 -1.09 3.12 6.19
CA GLY A 43 -0.59 3.32 4.84
C GLY A 43 0.37 2.20 4.49
N THR A 44 -0.05 1.30 3.61
CA THR A 44 0.74 0.11 3.27
C THR A 44 1.65 0.37 2.07
N MET A 45 2.79 -0.33 2.06
CA MET A 45 3.49 -0.66 0.83
C MET A 45 3.07 -2.08 0.48
N HIS A 46 2.28 -2.26 -0.57
CA HIS A 46 1.75 -3.58 -0.96
C HIS A 46 2.83 -4.66 -1.01
N MET A 47 4.06 -4.26 -1.39
CA MET A 47 5.18 -5.18 -1.51
C MET A 47 5.85 -5.54 -0.19
N ALA A 48 5.76 -4.72 0.87
CA ALA A 48 6.31 -5.08 2.18
C ALA A 48 5.67 -6.37 2.73
N GLY A 49 6.21 -6.96 3.79
CA GLY A 49 5.68 -8.19 4.38
C GLY A 49 5.54 -8.14 5.90
N GLU A 50 5.29 -9.29 6.50
CA GLU A 50 5.00 -9.41 7.93
C GLU A 50 6.14 -8.97 8.83
N THR A 51 7.40 -9.01 8.38
CA THR A 51 8.55 -8.52 9.15
C THR A 51 8.40 -7.04 9.47
N PHE A 52 7.95 -6.23 8.52
CA PHE A 52 7.66 -4.81 8.75
C PHE A 52 6.51 -4.64 9.73
N TYR A 53 5.42 -5.39 9.57
CA TYR A 53 4.27 -5.33 10.49
C TYR A 53 4.71 -5.66 11.93
N ASN A 54 5.47 -6.73 12.11
CA ASN A 54 5.92 -7.22 13.42
C ASN A 54 6.97 -6.31 14.08
N GLN A 55 7.68 -5.50 13.29
CA GLN A 55 8.61 -4.50 13.81
C GLN A 55 7.89 -3.38 14.59
N TYR A 56 6.61 -3.12 14.30
CA TYR A 56 5.86 -2.01 14.88
C TYR A 56 4.58 -2.51 15.60
N PRO A 57 4.67 -2.89 16.89
CA PRO A 57 3.56 -3.45 17.65
C PRO A 57 2.29 -2.58 17.70
N VAL A 58 2.43 -1.26 17.52
CA VAL A 58 1.30 -0.33 17.47
C VAL A 58 0.33 -0.62 16.33
N ILE A 59 0.82 -1.18 15.21
CA ILE A 59 -0.03 -1.61 14.09
C ILE A 59 -0.96 -2.73 14.56
N ASP A 60 -0.39 -3.77 15.18
CA ASP A 60 -1.13 -4.92 15.68
C ASP A 60 -2.11 -4.55 16.79
N HIS A 61 -1.69 -3.68 17.70
CA HIS A 61 -2.58 -3.15 18.73
C HIS A 61 -3.78 -2.43 18.12
N SER A 62 -3.55 -1.57 17.12
CA SER A 62 -4.62 -0.80 16.44
C SER A 62 -5.60 -1.69 15.68
N LEU A 63 -5.11 -2.78 15.06
CA LEU A 63 -5.96 -3.78 14.43
C LEU A 63 -6.81 -4.51 15.48
N LYS A 64 -6.20 -4.93 16.59
CA LYS A 64 -6.89 -5.69 17.65
C LYS A 64 -7.94 -4.87 18.41
N THR A 65 -7.77 -3.56 18.53
CA THR A 65 -8.77 -2.66 19.15
C THR A 65 -9.90 -2.25 18.21
N SER A 66 -9.77 -2.55 16.91
CA SER A 66 -10.81 -2.28 15.91
C SER A 66 -11.86 -3.40 15.87
N ASP A 67 -13.06 -3.07 15.42
CA ASP A 67 -14.17 -4.01 15.22
C ASP A 67 -14.06 -4.73 13.87
N MET A 68 -13.48 -4.05 12.88
CA MET A 68 -13.35 -4.54 11.51
C MET A 68 -12.03 -4.10 10.85
N VAL A 69 -11.59 -4.90 9.88
CA VAL A 69 -10.44 -4.61 9.02
C VAL A 69 -10.94 -4.35 7.61
N ILE A 70 -10.55 -3.19 7.06
CA ILE A 70 -10.85 -2.80 5.68
C ILE A 70 -9.55 -2.77 4.90
N THR A 71 -9.50 -3.45 3.75
CA THR A 71 -8.38 -3.36 2.80
C THR A 71 -8.89 -2.98 1.41
N GLU A 72 -7.99 -2.66 0.48
CA GLU A 72 -8.40 -2.26 -0.87
C GLU A 72 -9.18 -3.36 -1.59
N SER A 73 -8.70 -4.60 -1.57
CA SER A 73 -9.31 -5.74 -2.24
C SER A 73 -9.09 -7.04 -1.48
N GLU A 74 -9.94 -8.04 -1.70
CA GLU A 74 -9.73 -9.37 -1.14
C GLU A 74 -8.49 -10.05 -1.74
N ILE A 75 -7.66 -10.66 -0.89
CA ILE A 75 -6.47 -11.41 -1.34
C ILE A 75 -6.68 -12.89 -1.05
N LYS A 76 -7.29 -13.59 -2.01
CA LYS A 76 -7.39 -15.05 -2.05
C LYS A 76 -6.48 -15.60 -3.12
N LYS A 77 -5.31 -16.10 -2.72
CA LYS A 77 -4.26 -16.55 -3.64
C LYS A 77 -4.76 -17.54 -4.69
N ASP A 78 -5.53 -18.55 -4.27
CA ASP A 78 -6.00 -19.61 -5.16
C ASP A 78 -7.02 -19.07 -6.17
N GLN A 79 -7.97 -18.26 -5.70
CA GLN A 79 -8.94 -17.56 -6.55
C GLN A 79 -8.23 -16.66 -7.57
N VAL A 80 -7.19 -15.92 -7.17
CA VAL A 80 -6.42 -15.07 -8.09
C VAL A 80 -5.72 -15.89 -9.18
N ILE A 81 -5.15 -17.06 -8.84
CA ILE A 81 -4.53 -17.96 -9.83
C ILE A 81 -5.57 -18.48 -10.82
N GLU A 82 -6.73 -18.92 -10.33
CA GLU A 82 -7.84 -19.38 -11.17
C GLU A 82 -8.37 -18.26 -12.09
N GLU A 83 -8.54 -17.05 -11.55
CA GLU A 83 -8.95 -15.87 -12.31
C GLU A 83 -7.98 -15.58 -13.45
N PHE A 84 -6.66 -15.62 -13.22
CA PHE A 84 -5.68 -15.47 -14.30
C PHE A 84 -5.81 -16.59 -15.34
N ASN A 85 -5.90 -17.84 -14.90
CA ASN A 85 -5.92 -19.00 -15.78
C ASN A 85 -7.19 -19.09 -16.64
N SER A 86 -8.30 -18.50 -16.17
CA SER A 86 -9.58 -18.43 -16.90
C SER A 86 -9.59 -17.42 -18.07
N ARG A 87 -8.60 -16.52 -18.14
CA ARG A 87 -8.54 -15.48 -19.17
C ARG A 87 -8.27 -16.07 -20.57
N PRO A 88 -8.64 -15.36 -21.66
CA PRO A 88 -8.09 -15.66 -22.96
C PRO A 88 -6.56 -15.46 -22.97
N ASP A 89 -5.89 -16.05 -23.94
CA ASP A 89 -4.45 -15.81 -24.14
C ASP A 89 -4.24 -14.32 -24.43
N SER A 90 -3.25 -13.72 -23.76
CA SER A 90 -3.02 -12.27 -23.76
C SER A 90 -1.65 -11.87 -24.29
N ASN A 91 -0.80 -12.86 -24.58
CA ASN A 91 0.49 -12.69 -25.21
C ASN A 91 0.84 -13.90 -26.08
N ASP A 92 1.79 -13.70 -26.98
CA ASP A 92 2.41 -14.75 -27.79
C ASP A 92 3.94 -14.74 -27.60
N LEU A 93 4.40 -14.68 -26.35
CA LEU A 93 5.83 -14.56 -26.05
C LEU A 93 6.66 -15.76 -26.50
N GLU A 94 6.02 -16.90 -26.75
CA GLU A 94 6.66 -18.10 -27.31
C GLU A 94 7.18 -17.85 -28.73
N SER A 95 6.44 -17.09 -29.55
CA SER A 95 6.86 -16.74 -30.92
C SER A 95 7.75 -15.49 -30.97
N GLU A 96 7.64 -14.61 -29.96
CA GLU A 96 8.31 -13.32 -29.96
C GLU A 96 9.65 -13.26 -29.22
N LEU A 97 9.94 -14.23 -28.35
CA LEU A 97 11.21 -14.35 -27.64
C LEU A 97 12.09 -15.44 -28.28
N SER A 98 13.39 -15.42 -28.01
CA SER A 98 14.23 -16.58 -28.31
C SER A 98 13.79 -17.78 -27.47
N ALA A 99 14.00 -19.00 -27.98
CA ALA A 99 13.69 -20.22 -27.24
C ALA A 99 14.34 -20.25 -25.85
N GLU A 100 15.57 -19.72 -25.73
CA GLU A 100 16.29 -19.58 -24.48
C GLU A 100 15.59 -18.59 -23.51
N ASP A 101 15.25 -17.38 -23.98
CA ASP A 101 14.61 -16.36 -23.15
C ASP A 101 13.21 -16.81 -22.69
N TYR A 102 12.46 -17.50 -23.55
CA TYR A 102 11.15 -18.07 -23.20
C TYR A 102 11.28 -19.19 -22.16
N ALA A 103 12.23 -20.12 -22.33
CA ALA A 103 12.48 -21.19 -21.36
C ALA A 103 12.89 -20.65 -19.98
N ARG A 104 13.76 -19.63 -19.95
CA ARG A 104 14.13 -18.91 -18.72
C ARG A 104 12.90 -18.29 -18.05
N LEU A 105 12.03 -17.63 -18.83
CA LEU A 105 10.78 -17.06 -18.32
C LEU A 105 9.82 -18.12 -17.77
N GLN A 106 9.64 -19.25 -18.46
CA GLN A 106 8.86 -20.38 -17.97
C GLN A 106 9.39 -20.91 -16.64
N ASN A 107 10.71 -21.02 -16.48
CA ASN A 107 11.33 -21.47 -15.24
C ASN A 107 11.01 -20.52 -14.07
N VAL A 108 11.00 -19.20 -14.30
CA VAL A 108 10.56 -18.22 -13.29
C VAL A 108 9.12 -18.52 -12.86
N PHE A 109 8.20 -18.70 -13.80
CA PHE A 109 6.77 -18.85 -13.49
C PHE A 109 6.35 -20.28 -13.10
N LYS A 110 7.23 -21.29 -13.19
CA LYS A 110 6.93 -22.71 -12.96
C LYS A 110 6.17 -23.01 -11.66
N LYS A 111 6.51 -22.35 -10.55
CA LYS A 111 5.89 -22.56 -9.22
C LYS A 111 4.69 -21.65 -8.94
N SER A 112 4.29 -20.79 -9.90
CA SER A 112 3.20 -19.84 -9.68
C SER A 112 1.81 -20.44 -9.79
N GLY A 113 1.67 -21.58 -10.49
CA GLY A 113 0.37 -22.13 -10.87
C GLY A 113 -0.33 -21.37 -12.00
N ILE A 114 0.24 -20.24 -12.46
CA ILE A 114 -0.34 -19.41 -13.53
C ILE A 114 0.26 -19.81 -14.88
N ASN A 115 -0.60 -20.00 -15.88
CA ASN A 115 -0.19 -20.19 -17.25
C ASN A 115 0.32 -18.87 -17.84
N LEU A 116 1.57 -18.87 -18.30
CA LEU A 116 2.27 -17.69 -18.81
C LEU A 116 1.56 -17.02 -19.99
N LYS A 117 0.85 -17.78 -20.86
CA LYS A 117 0.10 -17.23 -22.00
C LYS A 117 -1.09 -16.36 -21.57
N LYS A 118 -1.56 -16.54 -20.34
CA LYS A 118 -2.70 -15.81 -19.78
C LYS A 118 -2.31 -14.45 -19.22
N LEU A 119 -1.05 -14.27 -18.84
CA LEU A 119 -0.52 -13.04 -18.28
C LEU A 119 -0.21 -12.00 -19.35
N ARG A 120 -0.62 -10.77 -19.13
CA ARG A 120 -0.19 -9.66 -19.97
C ARG A 120 1.29 -9.37 -19.73
N ARG A 121 1.96 -8.79 -20.72
CA ARG A 121 3.41 -8.53 -20.66
C ARG A 121 3.81 -7.64 -19.48
N ASP A 122 2.99 -6.67 -19.14
CA ASP A 122 3.19 -5.79 -18.00
C ASP A 122 2.94 -6.50 -16.66
N GLU A 123 1.99 -7.44 -16.59
CA GLU A 123 1.80 -8.30 -15.42
C GLU A 123 3.01 -9.20 -15.19
N ILE A 124 3.58 -9.78 -16.26
CA ILE A 124 4.83 -10.55 -16.21
C ILE A 124 5.95 -9.68 -15.63
N VAL A 125 6.15 -8.49 -16.20
CA VAL A 125 7.17 -7.55 -15.74
C VAL A 125 6.96 -7.16 -14.27
N LYS A 126 5.72 -6.89 -13.85
CA LYS A 126 5.37 -6.57 -12.45
C LYS A 126 5.65 -7.73 -11.50
N MET A 127 5.23 -8.95 -11.84
CA MET A 127 5.46 -10.14 -11.02
C MET A 127 6.94 -10.49 -10.92
N MET A 128 7.73 -10.26 -11.97
CA MET A 128 9.19 -10.43 -11.92
C MET A 128 9.86 -9.37 -11.06
N GLN A 129 9.42 -8.10 -11.14
CA GLN A 129 9.91 -7.04 -10.26
C GLN A 129 9.59 -7.33 -8.79
N LEU A 130 8.41 -7.88 -8.50
CA LEU A 130 8.06 -8.33 -7.16
C LEU A 130 9.00 -9.43 -6.66
N ARG A 131 9.38 -10.38 -7.51
CA ARG A 131 10.33 -11.45 -7.13
C ARG A 131 11.75 -10.92 -6.97
N ILE A 132 12.18 -9.98 -7.81
CA ILE A 132 13.44 -9.24 -7.61
C ILE A 132 13.43 -8.62 -6.21
N TRP A 133 12.36 -7.89 -5.89
CA TRP A 133 12.20 -7.25 -4.59
C TRP A 133 12.36 -8.26 -3.43
N LYS A 134 11.60 -9.36 -3.45
CA LYS A 134 11.72 -10.42 -2.42
C LYS A 134 13.12 -11.03 -2.33
N SER A 135 13.91 -10.99 -3.41
CA SER A 135 15.26 -11.56 -3.41
C SER A 135 16.35 -10.62 -2.92
N VAL A 136 16.17 -9.30 -3.04
CA VAL A 136 17.18 -8.28 -2.69
C VAL A 136 16.82 -7.48 -1.44
N CYS A 137 15.57 -7.49 -1.03
CA CYS A 137 15.15 -7.09 0.30
C CYS A 137 15.13 -8.35 1.16
N ASP A 138 15.68 -8.27 2.37
CA ASP A 138 15.86 -9.40 3.30
C ASP A 138 14.52 -9.94 3.87
N GLY A 139 13.63 -10.34 2.96
CA GLY A 139 12.28 -10.78 3.25
C GLY A 139 12.25 -12.30 3.36
N THR A 140 12.38 -12.79 4.58
CA THR A 140 11.87 -14.13 4.96
C THR A 140 10.34 -14.16 4.98
N ASP A 141 9.70 -13.04 4.62
CA ASP A 141 8.26 -12.83 4.55
C ASP A 141 7.56 -13.84 3.64
N LYS A 142 6.68 -14.61 4.26
CA LYS A 142 5.74 -15.52 3.61
C LYS A 142 4.59 -14.75 2.95
N TYR A 143 4.16 -13.64 3.54
CA TYR A 143 3.02 -12.86 3.08
C TYR A 143 3.45 -11.48 2.55
N MET A 144 2.60 -10.91 1.70
CA MET A 144 2.66 -9.46 1.43
C MET A 144 1.81 -8.74 2.49
N LEU A 145 2.12 -7.49 2.78
CA LEU A 145 1.64 -6.75 3.94
C LEU A 145 0.12 -6.73 4.00
N ASP A 146 -0.56 -6.40 2.89
CA ASP A 146 -2.02 -6.37 2.84
C ASP A 146 -2.64 -7.74 3.12
N GLY A 147 -2.04 -8.80 2.56
CA GLY A 147 -2.50 -10.18 2.78
C GLY A 147 -2.24 -10.63 4.21
N TYR A 148 -1.14 -10.19 4.82
CA TYR A 148 -0.85 -10.46 6.23
C TYR A 148 -1.85 -9.73 7.14
N ILE A 149 -2.21 -8.48 6.84
CA ILE A 149 -3.23 -7.72 7.58
C ILE A 149 -4.59 -8.42 7.51
N GLN A 150 -5.01 -8.90 6.33
CA GLN A 150 -6.25 -9.67 6.20
C GLN A 150 -6.22 -10.94 7.06
N LYS A 151 -5.10 -11.69 7.01
CA LYS A 151 -4.88 -12.86 7.86
C LYS A 151 -4.97 -12.51 9.36
N MET A 152 -4.33 -11.43 9.80
CA MET A 152 -4.38 -11.00 11.19
C MET A 152 -5.79 -10.56 11.60
N GLY A 153 -6.53 -9.91 10.70
CA GLY A 153 -7.95 -9.60 10.91
C GLY A 153 -8.78 -10.87 11.13
N GLU A 154 -8.64 -11.86 10.26
CA GLU A 154 -9.34 -13.15 10.36
C GLU A 154 -9.01 -13.89 11.67
N GLU A 155 -7.73 -14.03 12.00
CA GLU A 155 -7.28 -14.72 13.21
C GLU A 155 -7.72 -14.04 14.51
N ASN A 156 -7.99 -12.73 14.47
CA ASN A 156 -8.51 -11.96 15.60
C ASN A 156 -10.03 -11.76 15.55
N GLY A 157 -10.74 -12.55 14.71
CA GLY A 157 -12.20 -12.54 14.63
C GLY A 157 -12.79 -11.22 14.14
N LYS A 158 -12.02 -10.42 13.39
CA LYS A 158 -12.46 -9.13 12.87
C LYS A 158 -13.33 -9.35 11.64
N LYS A 159 -14.36 -8.52 11.49
CA LYS A 159 -15.09 -8.46 10.22
C LYS A 159 -14.15 -7.96 9.13
N LEU A 160 -14.02 -8.69 8.04
CA LEU A 160 -13.27 -8.25 6.86
C LEU A 160 -14.21 -7.55 5.87
N MET A 161 -13.75 -6.44 5.30
CA MET A 161 -14.42 -5.74 4.22
C MET A 161 -13.37 -5.23 3.21
N TYR A 162 -13.80 -5.10 1.96
CA TYR A 162 -12.95 -4.71 0.85
C TYR A 162 -13.58 -3.53 0.13
N LEU A 163 -12.78 -2.51 -0.18
CA LEU A 163 -13.27 -1.30 -0.86
C LEU A 163 -13.54 -1.54 -2.35
N GLU A 164 -12.84 -2.50 -2.93
CA GLU A 164 -12.82 -2.78 -4.36
C GLU A 164 -12.77 -4.29 -4.62
N THR A 165 -13.18 -4.67 -5.83
CA THR A 165 -12.92 -6.03 -6.35
C THR A 165 -11.57 -6.07 -7.08
N SER A 166 -10.98 -7.26 -7.23
CA SER A 166 -9.78 -7.45 -8.06
C SER A 166 -9.96 -6.93 -9.49
N LYS A 167 -11.20 -7.05 -10.04
CA LYS A 167 -11.57 -6.53 -11.35
C LYS A 167 -11.50 -4.99 -11.40
N MET A 168 -12.03 -4.32 -10.39
CA MET A 168 -11.98 -2.85 -10.30
C MET A 168 -10.54 -2.34 -10.21
N GLN A 169 -9.71 -2.94 -9.36
CA GLN A 169 -8.28 -2.59 -9.31
C GLN A 169 -7.59 -2.75 -10.67
N GLN A 170 -7.91 -3.84 -11.38
CA GLN A 170 -7.35 -4.06 -12.71
C GLN A 170 -7.79 -2.98 -13.70
N ASP A 171 -9.06 -2.59 -13.67
CA ASP A 171 -9.60 -1.56 -14.55
C ASP A 171 -8.96 -0.19 -14.26
N TYR A 172 -8.71 0.16 -12.99
CA TYR A 172 -7.99 1.39 -12.65
C TYR A 172 -6.54 1.37 -13.15
N LEU A 173 -5.83 0.24 -12.99
CA LEU A 173 -4.46 0.11 -13.48
C LEU A 173 -4.38 0.24 -15.00
N ASP A 174 -5.38 -0.27 -15.72
CA ASP A 174 -5.43 -0.22 -17.19
C ASP A 174 -5.73 1.18 -17.69
N GLN A 175 -6.68 1.86 -17.04
CA GLN A 175 -6.99 3.25 -17.33
C GLN A 175 -5.78 4.16 -17.04
N ALA A 176 -5.11 3.96 -15.90
CA ALA A 176 -3.99 4.78 -15.48
C ALA A 176 -2.78 4.70 -16.43
N LYS A 177 -2.52 3.52 -17.00
CA LYS A 177 -1.46 3.31 -18.00
C LYS A 177 -1.83 3.84 -19.39
N GLY A 178 -3.13 3.94 -19.67
CA GLY A 178 -3.67 4.28 -20.97
C GLY A 178 -3.74 3.08 -21.94
N PRO A 179 -4.64 3.12 -22.94
CA PRO A 179 -5.05 1.94 -23.72
C PRO A 179 -3.97 1.34 -24.64
N LYS A 180 -2.84 2.02 -24.84
CA LYS A 180 -1.76 1.58 -25.74
C LYS A 180 -0.50 1.11 -25.01
N PHE A 181 -0.45 1.18 -23.68
CA PHE A 181 0.75 0.77 -22.96
C PHE A 181 0.84 -0.75 -22.88
N LYS A 182 1.86 -1.32 -23.53
CA LYS A 182 2.27 -2.71 -23.36
C LYS A 182 3.78 -2.76 -23.22
N SER A 183 4.27 -3.50 -22.23
CA SER A 183 5.70 -3.78 -22.11
C SER A 183 6.18 -4.55 -23.34
N GLY A 184 7.19 -4.02 -24.05
CA GLY A 184 7.82 -4.74 -25.15
C GLY A 184 8.66 -5.93 -24.68
N THR A 185 9.00 -6.83 -25.58
CA THR A 185 9.86 -8.01 -25.32
C THR A 185 11.23 -7.61 -24.77
N ALA A 186 11.79 -6.48 -25.21
CA ALA A 186 13.03 -5.93 -24.66
C ALA A 186 12.94 -5.62 -23.16
N VAL A 187 11.78 -5.12 -22.68
CA VAL A 187 11.56 -4.82 -21.25
C VAL A 187 11.47 -6.11 -20.44
N ILE A 188 10.81 -7.13 -20.98
CA ILE A 188 10.76 -8.47 -20.37
C ILE A 188 12.16 -9.04 -20.24
N LYS A 189 12.93 -9.07 -21.34
CA LYS A 189 14.31 -9.56 -21.37
C LYS A 189 15.21 -8.81 -20.38
N GLY A 190 15.12 -7.47 -20.36
CA GLY A 190 15.87 -6.65 -19.40
C GLY A 190 15.49 -6.96 -17.95
N THR A 191 14.20 -7.20 -17.67
CA THR A 191 13.72 -7.57 -16.33
C THR A 191 14.18 -8.97 -15.94
N LEU A 192 14.22 -9.91 -16.88
CA LEU A 192 14.74 -11.27 -16.67
C LEU A 192 16.22 -11.25 -16.28
N ASN A 193 17.03 -10.50 -17.00
CA ASN A 193 18.46 -10.35 -16.67
C ASN A 193 18.65 -9.72 -15.28
N ARG A 194 17.82 -8.74 -14.90
CA ARG A 194 17.85 -8.17 -13.54
C ARG A 194 17.42 -9.19 -12.48
N PHE A 195 16.40 -10.00 -12.77
CA PHE A 195 15.94 -11.07 -11.87
C PHE A 195 17.05 -12.07 -11.58
N GLU A 196 17.73 -12.57 -12.60
CA GLU A 196 18.81 -13.53 -12.40
C GLU A 196 20.00 -12.93 -11.66
N LYS A 197 20.37 -11.69 -11.98
CA LYS A 197 21.41 -10.95 -11.24
C LYS A 197 21.04 -10.75 -9.78
N ALA A 198 19.78 -10.46 -9.49
CA ALA A 198 19.28 -10.30 -8.13
C ALA A 198 19.32 -11.63 -7.35
N MET A 199 18.90 -12.73 -8.00
CA MET A 199 18.92 -14.06 -7.40
C MET A 199 20.34 -14.59 -7.14
N SER A 200 21.33 -14.19 -7.93
CA SER A 200 22.75 -14.57 -7.76
C SER A 200 23.54 -13.62 -6.85
N SER A 201 22.95 -12.50 -6.43
CA SER A 201 23.63 -11.51 -5.59
C SER A 201 23.51 -11.82 -4.10
N ASN A 202 24.60 -11.57 -3.37
CA ASN A 202 24.61 -11.54 -1.90
C ASN A 202 24.25 -10.15 -1.33
N ASP A 203 24.04 -9.13 -2.17
CA ASP A 203 23.59 -7.79 -1.73
C ASP A 203 22.09 -7.81 -1.43
N LYS A 204 21.74 -8.00 -0.14
CA LYS A 204 20.36 -8.04 0.39
C LYS A 204 19.85 -6.67 0.86
N LYS A 205 20.40 -5.58 0.33
CA LYS A 205 19.98 -4.23 0.67
C LYS A 205 18.82 -3.78 -0.23
N CYS A 206 17.68 -3.48 0.38
CA CYS A 206 16.62 -2.70 -0.25
C CYS A 206 17.16 -1.35 -0.74
N LYS A 207 16.61 -0.85 -1.85
CA LYS A 207 17.00 0.44 -2.45
C LYS A 207 15.75 1.22 -2.87
N GLY A 208 15.87 2.55 -2.96
CA GLY A 208 14.80 3.45 -3.39
C GLY A 208 13.61 3.48 -2.44
N MET A 209 12.43 3.75 -3.01
CA MET A 209 11.16 3.92 -2.29
C MET A 209 10.86 2.79 -1.30
N GLN A 210 11.27 1.55 -1.60
CA GLN A 210 11.04 0.42 -0.71
C GLN A 210 11.89 0.51 0.56
N ASN A 211 13.16 0.92 0.42
CA ASN A 211 14.01 1.16 1.59
C ASN A 211 13.50 2.36 2.39
N ASP A 212 12.98 3.37 1.71
CA ASP A 212 12.41 4.53 2.38
C ASP A 212 11.19 4.13 3.22
N TYR A 213 10.30 3.31 2.67
CA TYR A 213 9.17 2.73 3.40
C TYR A 213 9.60 1.91 4.61
N LEU A 214 10.53 0.98 4.44
CA LEU A 214 11.00 0.13 5.55
C LEU A 214 11.69 0.93 6.68
N GLN A 215 12.11 2.17 6.40
CA GLN A 215 12.81 3.03 7.36
C GLN A 215 11.95 4.21 7.86
N LEU A 216 10.66 4.25 7.49
CA LEU A 216 9.74 5.36 7.78
C LEU A 216 10.22 6.72 7.24
N LYS A 217 10.78 6.75 6.03
CA LYS A 217 11.35 7.95 5.40
C LYS A 217 10.45 8.62 4.37
N ASP A 218 9.34 7.97 3.97
CA ASP A 218 8.38 8.59 3.05
C ASP A 218 7.76 9.83 3.70
N LYS A 219 7.53 10.86 2.88
CA LYS A 219 6.93 12.12 3.33
C LYS A 219 5.57 12.31 2.69
N TYR A 220 4.60 12.73 3.48
CA TYR A 220 3.32 13.18 2.96
C TYR A 220 3.43 14.56 2.32
N ILE A 221 2.61 14.79 1.29
CA ILE A 221 2.49 16.08 0.61
C ILE A 221 1.04 16.53 0.73
N PHE A 222 0.64 17.18 1.82
CA PHE A 222 -0.78 17.47 2.09
C PHE A 222 -1.30 18.74 1.41
N ASP A 223 -0.45 19.72 1.19
CA ASP A 223 -0.78 21.07 0.71
C ASP A 223 -0.90 21.19 -0.82
N LYS A 224 -0.61 20.11 -1.56
CA LYS A 224 -0.61 20.11 -3.02
C LYS A 224 -1.94 19.62 -3.60
N SER A 225 -2.44 20.32 -4.62
CA SER A 225 -3.62 19.90 -5.39
C SER A 225 -3.37 18.57 -6.11
N CYS A 226 -4.39 17.72 -6.15
CA CYS A 226 -4.35 16.49 -6.94
C CYS A 226 -4.38 16.72 -8.44
N GLU A 227 -4.73 17.92 -8.91
CA GLU A 227 -4.56 18.31 -10.31
C GLU A 227 -3.10 18.31 -10.75
N SER A 228 -2.16 18.38 -9.79
CA SER A 228 -0.73 18.30 -10.06
C SER A 228 -0.20 16.88 -10.26
N LEU A 229 -1.03 15.87 -10.02
CA LEU A 229 -0.72 14.47 -10.29
C LEU A 229 -0.75 14.21 -11.80
N SER A 230 0.00 13.20 -12.25
CA SER A 230 -0.15 12.70 -13.62
C SER A 230 -1.57 12.19 -13.83
N LYS A 231 -2.07 12.15 -15.07
CA LYS A 231 -3.42 11.60 -15.36
C LYS A 231 -3.58 10.18 -14.82
N GLY A 232 -2.54 9.35 -14.91
CA GLY A 232 -2.55 8.01 -14.34
C GLY A 232 -2.69 8.02 -12.83
N ASP A 233 -1.92 8.87 -12.14
CA ASP A 233 -1.98 8.98 -10.68
C ASP A 233 -3.29 9.61 -10.18
N GLN A 234 -3.95 10.47 -10.98
CA GLN A 234 -5.30 10.95 -10.68
C GLN A 234 -6.31 9.79 -10.65
N ILE A 235 -6.21 8.84 -11.58
CA ILE A 235 -7.04 7.62 -11.57
C ILE A 235 -6.72 6.77 -10.33
N ILE A 236 -5.43 6.54 -10.05
CA ILE A 236 -5.01 5.67 -8.94
C ILE A 236 -5.31 6.26 -7.56
N VAL A 237 -5.22 7.58 -7.39
CA VAL A 237 -5.39 8.22 -6.09
C VAL A 237 -6.70 9.01 -6.01
N THR A 238 -6.92 9.95 -6.93
CA THR A 238 -8.03 10.90 -6.82
C THR A 238 -9.38 10.23 -7.01
N GLU A 239 -9.55 9.47 -8.10
CA GLU A 239 -10.82 8.81 -8.42
C GLU A 239 -11.15 7.70 -7.42
N ARG A 240 -10.16 6.85 -7.11
CA ARG A 240 -10.31 5.78 -6.11
C ARG A 240 -10.64 6.31 -4.72
N ASN A 241 -9.90 7.32 -4.24
CA ASN A 241 -10.24 7.97 -2.97
C ASN A 241 -11.64 8.58 -3.01
N GLY A 242 -12.04 9.19 -4.14
CA GLY A 242 -13.41 9.70 -4.33
C GLY A 242 -14.46 8.62 -4.07
N LYS A 243 -14.27 7.42 -4.63
CA LYS A 243 -15.15 6.27 -4.41
C LYS A 243 -15.13 5.76 -2.98
N TRP A 244 -13.97 5.69 -2.34
CA TRP A 244 -13.89 5.27 -0.95
C TRP A 244 -14.53 6.27 0.01
N MET A 245 -14.46 7.56 -0.30
CA MET A 245 -15.11 8.63 0.48
C MET A 245 -16.64 8.60 0.40
N GLU A 246 -17.24 7.89 -0.56
CA GLU A 246 -18.68 7.63 -0.59
C GLU A 246 -19.12 6.63 0.50
N ILE A 247 -18.17 5.89 1.10
CA ILE A 247 -18.45 4.75 2.00
C ILE A 247 -17.84 4.96 3.39
N LEU A 248 -16.57 5.37 3.46
CA LEU A 248 -15.79 5.39 4.71
C LEU A 248 -16.35 6.31 5.80
N PRO A 249 -16.85 7.53 5.53
CA PRO A 249 -17.37 8.41 6.58
C PRO A 249 -18.51 7.77 7.39
N ASP A 250 -19.45 7.13 6.70
CA ASP A 250 -20.58 6.44 7.32
C ASP A 250 -20.15 5.24 8.17
N LEU A 251 -19.11 4.52 7.74
CA LEU A 251 -18.59 3.37 8.48
C LEU A 251 -17.89 3.82 9.77
N ILE A 252 -17.09 4.89 9.73
CA ILE A 252 -16.32 5.39 10.88
C ILE A 252 -17.22 5.99 11.95
N GLU A 253 -18.37 6.57 11.57
CA GLU A 253 -19.36 7.03 12.54
C GLU A 253 -20.06 5.88 13.29
N LYS A 254 -19.92 4.63 12.82
CA LYS A 254 -20.64 3.46 13.35
C LYS A 254 -19.73 2.37 13.92
N ASN A 255 -18.43 2.38 13.60
CA ASN A 255 -17.52 1.29 13.93
C ASN A 255 -16.10 1.81 14.21
N ASN A 256 -15.34 1.05 15.01
CA ASN A 256 -13.88 1.18 15.08
C ASN A 256 -13.26 0.40 13.91
N ILE A 257 -12.55 1.08 13.00
CA ILE A 257 -12.06 0.49 11.77
C ILE A 257 -10.54 0.50 11.74
N PHE A 258 -9.94 -0.63 11.38
CA PHE A 258 -8.56 -0.67 10.91
C PHE A 258 -8.56 -0.67 9.37
N LEU A 259 -8.30 0.48 8.77
CA LEU A 259 -8.22 0.66 7.32
C LEU A 259 -6.76 0.51 6.87
N ALA A 260 -6.48 -0.40 5.95
CA ALA A 260 -5.17 -0.58 5.35
C ALA A 260 -5.24 -0.41 3.83
N VAL A 261 -4.67 0.69 3.34
CA VAL A 261 -4.61 1.06 1.91
C VAL A 261 -3.23 1.60 1.59
N GLY A 262 -2.84 1.59 0.31
CA GLY A 262 -1.53 2.04 -0.13
C GLY A 262 -1.19 3.43 0.38
N LEU A 263 0.03 3.63 0.89
CA LEU A 263 0.49 4.88 1.52
C LEU A 263 0.25 6.12 0.65
N GLY A 264 0.31 5.96 -0.68
CA GLY A 264 0.03 7.04 -1.64
C GLY A 264 -1.37 7.65 -1.52
N HIS A 265 -2.35 6.89 -1.03
CA HIS A 265 -3.74 7.35 -0.85
C HIS A 265 -3.92 8.37 0.27
N PHE A 266 -2.92 8.59 1.10
CA PHE A 266 -2.97 9.55 2.21
C PHE A 266 -2.48 10.95 1.82
N SER A 267 -1.69 11.06 0.76
CA SER A 267 -1.10 12.33 0.33
C SER A 267 -2.05 13.16 -0.54
N TYR A 268 -1.69 14.43 -0.71
CA TYR A 268 -2.39 15.46 -1.48
C TYR A 268 -3.72 15.88 -0.84
N THR A 269 -4.28 16.98 -1.34
CA THR A 269 -5.59 17.50 -0.90
C THR A 269 -6.76 16.54 -1.16
N CYS A 270 -6.60 15.56 -2.08
CA CYS A 270 -7.56 14.46 -2.28
C CYS A 270 -7.21 13.20 -1.48
N GLY A 271 -6.11 13.20 -0.73
CA GLY A 271 -5.73 12.12 0.16
C GLY A 271 -6.74 11.91 1.27
N LEU A 272 -6.87 10.67 1.74
CA LEU A 272 -7.84 10.33 2.80
C LEU A 272 -7.62 11.17 4.06
N ILE A 273 -6.37 11.44 4.44
CA ILE A 273 -6.06 12.24 5.63
C ILE A 273 -6.66 13.64 5.54
N GLU A 274 -6.39 14.37 4.45
CA GLU A 274 -6.92 15.71 4.26
C GLU A 274 -8.43 15.71 4.02
N LYS A 275 -8.96 14.70 3.32
CA LYS A 275 -10.41 14.55 3.14
C LYS A 275 -11.14 14.39 4.47
N PHE A 276 -10.67 13.52 5.36
CA PHE A 276 -11.27 13.34 6.68
C PHE A 276 -11.14 14.59 7.57
N LYS A 277 -9.98 15.27 7.57
CA LYS A 277 -9.83 16.56 8.25
C LYS A 277 -10.82 17.60 7.73
N SER A 278 -10.97 17.70 6.41
CA SER A 278 -11.90 18.67 5.77
C SER A 278 -13.36 18.43 6.10
N LEU A 279 -13.73 17.17 6.39
CA LEU A 279 -15.06 16.81 6.85
C LEU A 279 -15.27 17.06 8.35
N GLY A 280 -14.25 17.51 9.09
CA GLY A 280 -14.33 17.83 10.51
C GLY A 280 -14.04 16.67 11.47
N TYR A 281 -13.39 15.59 11.00
CA TYR A 281 -12.92 14.51 11.87
C TYR A 281 -11.62 14.91 12.56
N SER A 282 -11.38 14.40 13.77
CA SER A 282 -10.04 14.49 14.38
C SER A 282 -9.13 13.43 13.76
N VAL A 283 -8.01 13.86 13.19
CA VAL A 283 -7.04 13.00 12.51
C VAL A 283 -5.64 13.29 13.04
N GLU A 284 -5.07 12.32 13.75
CA GLU A 284 -3.82 12.46 14.50
C GLU A 284 -2.79 11.40 14.06
N PRO A 285 -1.51 11.77 13.83
CA PRO A 285 -0.46 10.80 13.55
C PRO A 285 -0.20 9.93 14.79
N VAL A 286 -0.05 8.63 14.62
CA VAL A 286 0.30 7.68 15.69
C VAL A 286 1.80 7.34 15.58
N PRO A 287 2.64 7.64 16.58
CA PRO A 287 4.06 7.27 16.53
C PRO A 287 4.25 5.77 16.35
N MET A 288 5.07 5.38 15.37
CA MET A 288 5.40 3.96 15.14
C MET A 288 6.72 3.56 15.80
N LYS A 289 7.64 4.52 15.99
CA LYS A 289 8.84 4.34 16.82
C LYS A 289 8.50 4.78 18.25
N LEU A 290 8.87 3.96 19.23
CA LEU A 290 8.89 4.33 20.64
C LEU A 290 10.15 5.14 20.96
#